data_AF-A0A529Q161-F1
#
_entry.id   AF-A0A529Q161-F1
#
_cell.length_a   1.000
_cell.length_b   1.000
_cell.length_c   1.000
_cell.angle_alpha   90.00
_cell.angle_beta   90.00
_cell.angle_gamma   90.00
#
_symmetry.space_group_name_H-M   'P 1'
#
loop_
_entity.id
_entity.type
_entity.pdbx_description
1 polymer ?
#
loop_
_entity_poly.entity_id
_entity_poly.type
_entity_poly.pdbx_seq_one_letter_code
_entity_poly.pdbx_strand_id
1 'polypeptide(L)'
;NWQSAAERTEQKYGIPVPVLMATVRKESGFKSNARPPRTKLLGFIPWTHVSSATGYSQALDGTWSQYQSETGNWAARRTRFADAIDFVGWYHSKTADTFGVARNDTYNLYLAYYL
;
A
#
# COMPACT_ATOMS: atom_id res chain seq x y z
N ASN A 1 -3.52 -14.31 -10.32
CA ASN A 1 -2.51 -15.06 -9.53
C ASN A 1 -1.66 -14.03 -8.78
N TRP A 2 -1.40 -14.23 -7.48
CA TRP A 2 -0.64 -13.29 -6.64
C TRP A 2 0.83 -13.22 -7.05
N GLN A 3 1.43 -14.36 -7.41
CA GLN A 3 2.85 -14.43 -7.77
C GLN A 3 3.13 -13.63 -9.04
N SER A 4 2.36 -13.89 -10.10
CA SER A 4 2.51 -13.17 -11.37
C SER A 4 2.25 -11.67 -11.24
N ALA A 5 1.43 -11.24 -10.26
CA ALA A 5 1.25 -9.82 -9.97
C ALA A 5 2.49 -9.23 -9.31
N ALA A 6 3.08 -9.92 -8.34
CA ALA A 6 4.30 -9.48 -7.67
C ALA A 6 5.49 -9.39 -8.63
N GLU A 7 5.71 -10.41 -9.45
CA GLU A 7 6.78 -10.45 -10.46
C GLU A 7 6.61 -9.31 -11.49
N ARG A 8 5.38 -9.04 -11.92
CA ARG A 8 5.10 -7.90 -12.82
C ARG A 8 5.42 -6.57 -12.16
N THR A 9 5.07 -6.40 -10.89
CA THR A 9 5.37 -5.19 -10.13
C THR A 9 6.89 -5.00 -9.97
N GLU A 10 7.62 -6.07 -9.65
CA GLU A 10 9.08 -6.05 -9.58
C GLU A 10 9.70 -5.63 -10.92
N GLN A 11 9.26 -6.23 -12.03
CA GLN A 11 9.75 -5.86 -13.36
C GLN A 11 9.45 -4.39 -13.71
N LYS A 12 8.28 -3.89 -13.29
CA LYS A 12 7.83 -2.52 -13.60
C LYS A 12 8.57 -1.45 -12.80
N TYR A 13 8.87 -1.69 -11.53
CA TYR A 13 9.39 -0.68 -10.61
C TYR A 13 10.79 -0.96 -10.07
N GLY A 14 11.33 -2.16 -10.33
CA GLY A 14 12.64 -2.62 -9.86
C GLY A 14 12.69 -2.95 -8.36
N ILE A 15 11.55 -3.01 -7.68
CA ILE A 15 11.46 -3.31 -6.24
C ILE A 15 11.33 -4.83 -6.07
N PRO A 16 12.27 -5.51 -5.38
CA PRO A 16 12.26 -6.96 -5.30
C PRO A 16 10.98 -7.52 -4.71
N VAL A 17 10.49 -8.65 -5.23
CA VAL A 17 9.29 -9.34 -4.72
C VAL A 17 9.30 -9.52 -3.19
N PRO A 18 10.41 -9.93 -2.54
CA PRO A 18 10.43 -10.06 -1.08
C PRO A 18 10.12 -8.75 -0.33
N VAL A 19 10.58 -7.60 -0.86
CA VAL A 19 10.32 -6.26 -0.30
C VAL A 19 8.83 -5.95 -0.39
N LEU A 20 8.26 -6.11 -1.60
CA LEU A 20 6.83 -5.89 -1.85
C LEU A 20 5.96 -6.74 -0.92
N MET A 21 6.28 -8.04 -0.82
CA MET A 21 5.53 -8.99 0.01
C MET A 21 5.68 -8.69 1.51
N ALA A 22 6.83 -8.22 1.97
CA ALA A 22 7.05 -7.83 3.36
C ALA A 22 6.17 -6.62 3.74
N THR A 23 6.11 -5.59 2.89
CA THR A 23 5.24 -4.42 3.10
C THR A 23 3.77 -4.83 3.13
N VAL A 24 3.29 -5.58 2.12
CA VAL A 24 1.90 -6.06 2.08
C VAL A 24 1.57 -6.92 3.30
N ARG A 25 2.47 -7.81 3.72
CA ARG A 25 2.27 -8.62 4.93
C ARG A 25 2.11 -7.76 6.18
N LYS A 26 2.92 -6.72 6.32
CA LYS A 26 2.94 -5.90 7.53
C LYS A 26 1.73 -4.97 7.62
N GLU A 27 1.27 -4.46 6.50
CA GLU A 27 0.14 -3.53 6.43
C GLU A 27 -1.25 -4.18 6.57
N SER A 28 -1.41 -5.46 6.23
CA SER A 28 -2.72 -6.14 6.39
C SER A 28 -2.68 -7.59 6.85
N GLY A 29 -1.49 -8.21 6.90
CA GLY A 29 -1.39 -9.67 7.02
C GLY A 29 -1.96 -10.42 5.81
N PHE A 30 -1.85 -9.86 4.60
CA PHE A 30 -2.48 -10.36 3.35
C PHE A 30 -4.02 -10.41 3.36
N LYS A 31 -4.67 -9.75 4.32
CA LYS A 31 -6.13 -9.70 4.40
C LYS A 31 -6.63 -8.57 3.51
N SER A 32 -7.42 -8.90 2.49
CA SER A 32 -8.09 -7.94 1.60
C SER A 32 -9.07 -6.99 2.32
N ASN A 33 -9.39 -7.27 3.59
CA ASN A 33 -10.44 -6.61 4.36
C ASN A 33 -9.90 -5.93 5.63
N ALA A 34 -8.58 -5.74 5.76
CA ALA A 34 -8.01 -5.04 6.90
C ALA A 34 -8.60 -3.61 6.96
N ARG A 35 -9.40 -3.36 7.99
CA ARG A 35 -10.03 -2.06 8.28
C ARG A 35 -9.67 -1.68 9.72
N PRO A 36 -9.29 -0.42 9.99
CA PRO A 36 -9.02 0.05 11.34
C PRO A 36 -10.29 -0.04 12.22
N PRO A 37 -10.16 -0.20 13.55
CA PRO A 37 -11.29 -0.32 14.46
C PRO A 37 -12.23 0.92 14.41
N ARG A 38 -13.53 0.71 14.67
CA ARG A 38 -14.56 1.78 14.66
C ARG A 38 -14.43 2.67 15.90
N THR A 39 -14.72 3.97 15.77
CA THR A 39 -14.95 4.84 16.94
C THR A 39 -16.33 4.55 17.54
N LYS A 40 -16.47 4.83 18.84
CA LYS A 40 -17.74 4.76 19.57
C LYS A 40 -18.18 6.17 19.93
N LEU A 41 -19.43 6.52 19.63
CA LEU A 41 -20.09 7.70 20.19
C LEU A 41 -20.61 7.33 21.59
N LEU A 42 -20.37 8.18 22.59
CA LEU A 42 -20.80 7.99 23.99
C LEU A 42 -20.29 6.68 24.66
N GLY A 43 -19.22 6.06 24.15
CA GLY A 43 -18.59 4.87 24.76
C GLY A 43 -19.22 3.52 24.41
N PHE A 44 -20.43 3.48 23.82
CA PHE A 44 -21.12 2.24 23.47
C PHE A 44 -21.90 2.25 22.15
N ILE A 45 -22.16 3.41 21.53
CA ILE A 45 -22.88 3.50 20.25
C ILE A 45 -21.84 3.37 19.11
N PRO A 46 -21.90 2.32 18.27
CA PRO A 46 -20.96 2.17 17.15
C PRO A 46 -21.17 3.30 16.16
N TRP A 47 -20.17 4.15 15.96
CA TRP A 47 -20.33 5.35 15.13
C TRP A 47 -19.62 5.20 13.78
N THR A 48 -18.71 6.11 13.47
CA THR A 48 -17.89 6.10 12.26
C THR A 48 -16.59 5.31 12.46
N HIS A 49 -15.82 5.06 11.41
CA HIS A 49 -14.40 4.74 11.58
C HIS A 49 -13.65 6.06 11.87
N VAL A 50 -12.53 6.01 12.59
CA VAL A 50 -11.72 7.21 12.93
C VAL A 50 -11.31 8.01 11.67
N SER A 51 -11.33 7.37 10.49
CA SER A 51 -11.05 7.99 9.18
C SER A 51 -11.75 7.24 8.02
N SER A 52 -11.81 7.84 6.83
CA SER A 52 -12.23 7.25 5.54
C SER A 52 -11.37 6.08 5.06
N ALA A 53 -10.19 5.88 5.63
CA ALA A 53 -9.25 4.86 5.22
C ALA A 53 -9.86 3.45 5.22
N THR A 54 -9.95 2.89 4.02
CA THR A 54 -10.26 1.48 3.78
C THR A 54 -9.11 0.86 2.99
N GLY A 55 -8.60 -0.29 3.48
CA GLY A 55 -7.42 -0.99 2.97
C GLY A 55 -6.09 -0.39 3.44
N TYR A 56 -5.12 -1.28 3.76
CA TYR A 56 -3.65 -1.17 3.97
C TYR A 56 -2.97 0.11 4.51
N SER A 57 -3.62 1.26 4.66
CA SER A 57 -2.89 2.52 4.78
C SER A 57 -3.79 3.72 5.09
N GLN A 58 -3.89 4.05 6.37
CA GLN A 58 -4.65 5.22 6.83
C GLN A 58 -4.09 6.57 6.36
N ALA A 59 -2.83 6.63 5.91
CA ALA A 59 -2.17 7.84 5.41
C ALA A 59 -2.31 8.07 3.88
N LEU A 60 -2.90 7.13 3.13
CA LEU A 60 -2.69 7.04 1.67
C LEU A 60 -3.92 7.35 0.81
N ASP A 61 -4.97 8.01 1.33
CA ASP A 61 -6.12 8.40 0.49
C ASP A 61 -5.71 9.33 -0.66
N GLY A 62 -4.94 10.38 -0.36
CA GLY A 62 -4.37 11.26 -1.38
C GLY A 62 -3.34 10.56 -2.25
N THR A 63 -2.48 9.75 -1.64
CA THR A 63 -1.42 9.00 -2.34
C THR A 63 -1.96 7.95 -3.30
N TRP A 64 -3.09 7.32 -2.97
CA TRP A 64 -3.77 6.39 -3.87
C TRP A 64 -4.37 7.11 -5.08
N SER A 65 -4.99 8.28 -4.86
CA SER A 65 -5.48 9.11 -5.96
C SER A 65 -4.34 9.54 -6.89
N GLN A 66 -3.20 9.95 -6.30
CA GLN A 66 -1.98 10.26 -7.04
C GLN A 66 -1.49 9.06 -7.84
N TYR A 67 -1.43 7.87 -7.24
CA TYR A 67 -1.09 6.63 -7.93
C TYR A 67 -2.02 6.38 -9.12
N GLN A 68 -3.33 6.49 -8.94
CA GLN A 68 -4.30 6.27 -10.03
C GLN A 68 -4.11 7.28 -11.16
N SER A 69 -3.85 8.54 -10.79
CA SER A 69 -3.58 9.61 -11.75
C SER A 69 -2.31 9.40 -12.54
N GLU A 70 -1.21 9.06 -11.88
CA GLU A 70 0.10 8.93 -12.52
C GLU A 70 0.27 7.61 -13.29
N THR A 71 -0.40 6.55 -12.86
CA THR A 71 -0.37 5.26 -13.56
C THR A 71 -1.50 5.11 -14.58
N GLY A 72 -2.46 6.03 -14.61
CA GLY A 72 -3.69 5.93 -15.39
C GLY A 72 -4.65 4.82 -14.94
N ASN A 73 -4.39 4.15 -13.82
CA ASN A 73 -5.16 3.01 -13.34
C ASN A 73 -6.38 3.44 -12.50
N TRP A 74 -7.30 4.19 -13.11
CA TRP A 74 -8.51 4.69 -12.44
C TRP A 74 -9.45 3.59 -11.91
N ALA A 75 -9.36 2.37 -12.47
CA ALA A 75 -10.15 1.22 -12.04
C ALA A 75 -9.51 0.41 -10.90
N ALA A 76 -8.31 0.80 -10.44
CA ALA A 76 -7.59 0.13 -9.37
C ALA A 76 -8.42 0.07 -8.08
N ARG A 77 -8.41 -1.08 -7.41
CA ARG A 77 -9.13 -1.30 -6.14
C ARG A 77 -8.17 -1.75 -5.06
N ARG A 78 -8.10 -1.02 -3.95
CA ARG A 78 -7.25 -1.36 -2.78
C ARG A 78 -7.50 -2.74 -2.18
N THR A 79 -8.69 -3.31 -2.42
CA THR A 79 -9.07 -4.65 -1.96
C THR A 79 -8.56 -5.77 -2.87
N ARG A 80 -8.08 -5.46 -4.08
CA ARG A 80 -7.49 -6.42 -5.00
C ARG A 80 -5.98 -6.48 -4.77
N PHE A 81 -5.49 -7.68 -4.49
CA PHE A 81 -4.06 -7.91 -4.25
C PHE A 81 -3.17 -7.34 -5.37
N ALA A 82 -3.55 -7.55 -6.64
CA ALA A 82 -2.76 -7.08 -7.78
C ALA A 82 -2.63 -5.55 -7.85
N ASP A 83 -3.70 -4.83 -7.53
CA ASP A 83 -3.68 -3.36 -7.52
C ASP A 83 -2.93 -2.84 -6.28
N ALA A 84 -3.09 -3.52 -5.13
CA ALA A 84 -2.41 -3.17 -3.89
C ALA A 84 -0.88 -3.35 -3.99
N ILE A 85 -0.42 -4.46 -4.58
CA ILE A 85 1.02 -4.70 -4.73
C ILE A 85 1.65 -3.76 -5.77
N ASP A 86 0.95 -3.45 -6.88
CA ASP A 86 1.42 -2.47 -7.87
C ASP A 86 1.56 -1.07 -7.25
N PHE A 87 0.62 -0.67 -6.40
CA PHE A 87 0.70 0.58 -5.63
C PHE A 87 1.93 0.61 -4.70
N VAL A 88 2.19 -0.48 -3.95
CA VAL A 88 3.38 -0.56 -3.08
C VAL A 88 4.67 -0.44 -3.91
N GLY A 89 4.73 -1.10 -5.08
CA GLY A 89 5.87 -0.99 -5.98
C GLY A 89 6.09 0.44 -6.49
N TRP A 90 5.02 1.10 -6.93
CA TRP A 90 5.05 2.51 -7.36
C TRP A 90 5.53 3.45 -6.25
N TYR A 91 5.06 3.25 -5.02
CA TYR A 91 5.44 4.08 -3.88
C TYR A 91 6.94 3.91 -3.56
N HIS A 92 7.41 2.66 -3.49
CA HIS A 92 8.81 2.37 -3.21
C HIS A 92 9.74 2.83 -4.33
N SER A 93 9.33 2.75 -5.61
CA SER A 93 10.15 3.32 -6.69
C SER A 93 10.27 4.83 -6.57
N LYS A 94 9.17 5.53 -6.27
CA LYS A 94 9.22 6.97 -6.02
C LYS A 94 10.15 7.34 -4.87
N THR A 95 10.08 6.57 -3.79
CA THR A 95 10.95 6.76 -2.63
C THR A 95 12.42 6.55 -3.00
N ALA A 96 12.71 5.46 -3.70
CA ALA A 96 14.06 5.17 -4.18
C ALA A 96 14.59 6.28 -5.10
N ASP A 97 13.76 6.77 -6.02
CA ASP A 97 14.15 7.82 -6.97
C ASP A 97 14.28 9.20 -6.31
N THR A 98 13.45 9.51 -5.31
CA THR A 98 13.46 10.82 -4.62
C THR A 98 14.59 10.91 -3.60
N PHE A 99 14.83 9.84 -2.84
CA PHE A 99 15.75 9.85 -1.70
C PHE A 99 17.06 9.08 -1.96
N GLY A 100 17.22 8.46 -3.15
CA GLY A 100 18.41 7.69 -3.49
C GLY A 100 18.57 6.39 -2.70
N VAL A 101 17.48 5.88 -2.11
CA VAL A 101 17.47 4.63 -1.35
C VAL A 101 17.60 3.45 -2.32
N ALA A 102 18.43 2.46 -1.98
CA ALA A 102 18.56 1.27 -2.80
C ALA A 102 17.23 0.50 -2.85
N ARG A 103 16.84 0.05 -4.05
CA ARG A 103 15.55 -0.64 -4.29
C ARG A 103 15.40 -1.96 -3.51
N ASN A 104 16.51 -2.55 -3.06
CA ASN A 104 16.55 -3.75 -2.23
C ASN A 104 16.67 -3.45 -0.72
N ASP A 105 16.81 -2.19 -0.31
CA ASP A 105 16.88 -1.79 1.09
C ASP A 105 15.48 -1.77 1.71
N THR A 106 15.04 -2.96 2.12
CA THR A 106 13.69 -3.18 2.65
C THR A 106 13.41 -2.29 3.86
N TYR A 107 14.42 -2.06 4.70
CA TYR A 107 14.23 -1.34 5.96
C TYR A 107 14.00 0.15 5.72
N ASN A 108 14.84 0.80 4.91
CA ASN A 108 14.68 2.22 4.62
C ASN A 108 13.47 2.51 3.74
N LEU A 109 13.17 1.64 2.77
CA LEU A 109 11.94 1.74 1.97
C LEU A 109 10.70 1.58 2.85
N TYR A 110 10.73 0.63 3.80
CA TYR A 110 9.65 0.48 4.76
C TYR A 110 9.54 1.70 5.68
N LEU A 111 10.63 2.24 6.24
CA LEU A 111 10.55 3.44 7.08
C LEU A 111 9.92 4.62 6.35
N ALA A 112 10.34 4.86 5.10
CA ALA A 112 9.77 5.93 4.28
C ALA A 112 8.29 5.73 3.95
N TYR A 113 7.81 4.47 3.89
CA TYR A 113 6.39 4.16 3.69
C TYR A 113 5.52 4.48 4.93
N TYR A 114 6.12 4.48 6.14
CA TYR A 114 5.41 4.67 7.40
C TYR A 114 5.42 6.09 7.95
N LEU A 115 6.44 6.88 7.62
CA LEU A 115 6.66 8.24 8.09
C LEU A 115 5.93 9.26 7.21
#